data_AF-A0A9D3YCW5-F1
#
_entry.id   AF-A0A9D3YCW5-F1
#
_cell.length_a   1.000
_cell.length_b   1.000
_cell.length_c   1.000
_cell.angle_alpha   90.00
_cell.angle_beta   90.00
_cell.angle_gamma   90.00
#
_symmetry.space_group_name_H-M   'P 1'
#
loop_
_entity.id
_entity.type
_entity.pdbx_description
1 polymer ?
#
loop_
_entity_poly.entity_id
_entity_poly.type
_entity_poly.pdbx_seq_one_letter_code
_entity_poly.pdbx_strand_id
1 'polypeptide(L)'
;MAFSCSFQVKFLLYTRANTQSPQIVTKTSDSIQASHFSRTRKTKFIIHGYQDRHGQWMSNMAQAIIKRVKSRSKERGLLVSTGLKGNID
;
A
#
# COMPACT_ATOMS: atom_id res chain seq x y z
N MET A 1 12.09 -7.28 -32.77
CA MET A 1 11.27 -6.32 -31.99
C MET A 1 10.89 -6.99 -30.69
N ALA A 2 11.35 -6.49 -29.54
CA ALA A 2 10.96 -6.99 -28.23
C ALA A 2 9.84 -6.09 -27.69
N PHE A 3 8.66 -6.66 -27.45
CA PHE A 3 7.59 -5.95 -26.76
C PHE A 3 7.98 -5.82 -25.28
N SER A 4 8.35 -4.62 -24.85
CA SER A 4 8.59 -4.33 -23.44
C SER A 4 7.24 -4.26 -22.71
N CYS A 5 6.80 -5.37 -22.11
CA CYS A 5 5.65 -5.36 -21.22
C CYS A 5 6.04 -4.70 -19.88
N SER A 6 5.87 -3.38 -19.80
CA SER A 6 6.18 -2.62 -18.58
C SER A 6 5.08 -2.79 -17.53
N PHE A 7 5.11 -3.87 -16.77
CA PHE A 7 4.34 -3.97 -15.53
C PHE A 7 4.95 -3.06 -14.45
N GLN A 8 4.31 -1.94 -14.16
CA GLN A 8 4.71 -1.06 -13.06
C GLN A 8 3.95 -1.44 -11.78
N VAL A 9 4.62 -2.17 -10.89
CA VAL A 9 4.15 -2.37 -9.53
C VAL A 9 4.33 -1.08 -8.74
N LYS A 10 3.24 -0.52 -8.21
CA LYS A 10 3.28 0.63 -7.31
C LYS A 10 3.04 0.16 -5.89
N PHE A 11 3.89 0.58 -4.94
CA PHE A 11 3.67 0.36 -3.52
C PHE A 11 3.07 1.61 -2.90
N LEU A 12 1.84 1.49 -2.39
CA LEU A 12 1.11 2.55 -1.71
C LEU A 12 1.18 2.30 -0.20
N LEU A 13 1.91 3.17 0.51
CA LEU A 13 2.08 3.10 1.95
C LEU A 13 1.05 3.96 2.66
N TYR A 14 0.13 3.31 3.38
CA TYR A 14 -0.81 3.98 4.29
C TYR A 14 -0.33 3.90 5.72
N THR A 15 -0.32 5.03 6.43
CA THR A 15 0.03 5.06 7.85
C THR A 15 -0.94 5.82 8.72
N ARG A 16 -0.76 5.70 10.05
CA ARG A 16 -1.52 6.52 11.01
C ARG A 16 -1.25 8.02 10.84
N ALA A 17 -0.09 8.39 10.30
CA ALA A 17 0.26 9.78 10.00
C ALA A 17 -0.33 10.26 8.66
N ASN A 18 -0.67 9.35 7.74
CA ASN A 18 -1.25 9.66 6.43
C ASN A 18 -2.36 8.65 6.08
N THR A 19 -3.48 8.73 6.81
CA THR A 19 -4.56 7.72 6.71
C THR A 19 -5.40 7.85 5.44
N GLN A 20 -5.49 9.06 4.88
CA GLN A 20 -6.35 9.34 3.72
C GLN A 20 -5.56 9.26 2.41
N SER A 21 -4.31 9.75 2.41
CA SER A 21 -3.47 9.85 1.23
C SER A 21 -2.23 8.96 1.37
N PRO A 22 -2.06 7.92 0.54
CA PRO A 22 -0.89 7.05 0.61
C PRO A 22 0.38 7.74 0.12
N GLN A 23 1.53 7.33 0.65
CA GLN A 23 2.84 7.67 0.07
C GLN A 23 3.22 6.58 -0.94
N ILE A 24 3.65 6.99 -2.14
CA ILE A 24 4.23 6.05 -3.09
C ILE A 24 5.65 5.76 -2.63
N VAL A 25 5.98 4.49 -2.43
CA VAL A 25 7.33 4.04 -2.10
C VAL A 25 7.89 3.14 -3.19
N THR A 26 9.21 3.15 -3.35
CA THR A 26 9.93 2.25 -4.25
C THR A 26 10.79 1.28 -3.43
N LYS A 27 11.42 0.32 -4.12
CA LYS A 27 12.31 -0.67 -3.50
C LYS A 27 13.65 -0.09 -3.00
N THR A 28 13.84 1.23 -3.03
CA THR A 28 15.08 1.88 -2.60
C THR A 28 15.04 2.22 -1.12
N SER A 29 16.20 2.10 -0.46
CA SER A 29 16.36 2.44 0.95
C SER A 29 15.93 3.89 1.23
N ASP A 30 16.32 4.82 0.35
CA ASP A 30 16.02 6.24 0.49
C ASP A 30 14.52 6.53 0.43
N SER A 31 13.80 5.88 -0.49
CA SER A 31 12.34 6.04 -0.60
C SER A 31 11.62 5.53 0.65
N ILE A 32 12.09 4.42 1.23
CA ILE A 32 11.51 3.86 2.46
C ILE A 32 11.83 4.77 3.66
N GLN A 33 13.07 5.26 3.77
CA GLN A 33 13.51 6.12 4.86
C GLN A 33 12.85 7.51 4.86
N ALA A 34 12.59 8.07 3.67
CA ALA A 34 11.89 9.35 3.51
C ALA A 34 10.37 9.25 3.73
N SER A 35 9.83 8.04 3.88
CA SER A 35 8.40 7.80 4.09
C SER A 35 8.03 7.71 5.58
N HIS A 36 6.73 7.62 5.88
CA HIS A 36 6.24 7.35 7.24
C HIS A 36 6.39 5.87 7.67
N PHE A 37 7.19 5.08 6.96
CA PHE A 37 7.46 3.70 7.31
C PHE A 37 8.18 3.60 8.66
N SER A 38 7.80 2.60 9.45
CA SER A 38 8.36 2.41 10.78
C SER A 38 8.75 0.94 10.98
N ARG A 39 10.06 0.70 11.14
CA ARG A 39 10.64 -0.64 11.37
C ARG A 39 10.12 -1.32 12.66
N THR A 40 9.58 -0.55 13.61
CA THR A 40 9.12 -1.04 14.91
C THR A 40 7.63 -1.38 14.95
N ARG A 41 6.92 -1.20 13.82
CA ARG A 41 5.49 -1.51 13.65
C ARG A 41 5.35 -2.68 12.69
N LYS A 42 4.41 -3.61 12.95
CA LYS A 42 4.15 -4.74 12.04
C LYS A 42 3.81 -4.19 10.65
N THR A 43 4.29 -4.80 9.58
CA THR A 43 3.84 -4.47 8.22
C THR A 43 2.89 -5.54 7.73
N LYS A 44 1.81 -5.20 7.03
CA LYS A 44 0.98 -6.17 6.32
C LYS A 44 0.77 -5.73 4.88
N PHE A 45 0.73 -6.67 3.94
CA PHE A 45 0.60 -6.35 2.52
C PHE A 45 -0.82 -6.61 2.03
N ILE A 46 -1.34 -5.73 1.18
CA ILE A 46 -2.60 -5.90 0.47
C ILE A 46 -2.29 -6.00 -1.02
N ILE A 47 -2.46 -7.18 -1.58
CA ILE A 47 -2.17 -7.45 -2.98
C ILE A 47 -3.49 -7.84 -3.64
N HIS A 48 -3.87 -7.17 -4.72
CA HIS A 48 -5.05 -7.53 -5.47
C HIS A 48 -4.74 -8.58 -6.55
N GLY A 49 -5.72 -9.45 -6.81
CA GLY A 49 -5.77 -10.27 -8.02
C GLY A 49 -6.71 -9.62 -9.02
N TYR A 50 -7.76 -10.35 -9.41
CA TYR A 50 -8.86 -9.82 -10.21
C TYR A 50 -9.51 -8.62 -9.50
N GLN A 51 -9.78 -7.55 -10.24
CA GLN A 51 -10.64 -6.47 -9.77
C GLN A 51 -11.65 -6.15 -10.87
N ASP A 52 -12.90 -5.94 -10.48
CA ASP A 52 -13.96 -5.47 -11.37
C ASP A 52 -13.70 -3.99 -11.74
N ARG A 53 -13.98 -3.04 -10.82
CA ARG A 53 -13.79 -1.61 -11.10
C ARG A 53 -13.24 -0.85 -9.89
N HIS A 54 -12.14 -0.13 -10.13
CA HIS A 54 -11.58 0.96 -9.32
C HIS A 54 -10.84 0.67 -8.00
N GLY A 55 -10.62 -0.58 -7.58
CA GLY A 55 -9.63 -0.90 -6.53
C GLY A 55 -9.87 -0.25 -5.15
N GLN A 56 -11.00 0.44 -4.96
CA GLN A 56 -11.33 1.23 -3.77
C GLN A 56 -11.36 0.37 -2.50
N TRP A 57 -11.67 -0.92 -2.65
CA TRP A 57 -11.67 -1.89 -1.57
C TRP A 57 -10.31 -1.97 -0.85
N MET A 58 -9.19 -1.80 -1.56
CA MET A 58 -7.85 -1.82 -0.95
C MET A 58 -7.65 -0.63 -0.02
N SER A 59 -8.02 0.57 -0.47
CA SER A 59 -7.99 1.80 0.32
C SER A 59 -8.90 1.69 1.55
N ASN A 60 -10.12 1.15 1.37
CA ASN A 60 -11.06 0.95 2.46
C ASN A 60 -10.52 -0.06 3.49
N MET A 61 -9.90 -1.15 3.04
CA MET A 61 -9.31 -2.16 3.92
C MET A 61 -8.08 -1.60 4.67
N ALA A 62 -7.20 -0.86 3.99
CA ALA A 62 -6.06 -0.19 4.61
C ALA A 62 -6.54 0.77 5.72
N GLN A 63 -7.54 1.60 5.42
CA GLN A 63 -8.14 2.52 6.39
C GLN A 63 -8.78 1.78 7.57
N ALA A 64 -9.54 0.71 7.32
CA ALA A 64 -10.19 -0.07 8.37
C ALA A 64 -9.17 -0.68 9.34
N ILE A 65 -8.08 -1.24 8.83
CA ILE A 65 -7.03 -1.82 9.67
C ILE A 65 -6.32 -0.72 10.48
N ILE A 66 -6.03 0.43 9.87
CA ILE A 66 -5.38 1.54 10.58
C ILE A 66 -6.30 2.14 11.66
N LYS A 67 -7.60 2.34 11.35
CA LYS A 67 -8.61 2.85 12.30
C LYS A 67 -8.83 1.89 13.46
N ARG A 68 -8.93 0.57 13.20
CA ARG A 68 -9.12 -0.45 14.24
C ARG A 68 -7.98 -0.48 15.25
N VAL A 69 -6.76 -0.10 14.87
CA VAL A 69 -5.65 -0.01 15.83
C VAL A 69 -5.69 1.29 16.65
N LYS A 70 -6.32 2.38 16.18
CA LYS A 70 -6.51 3.57 17.02
C LYS A 70 -7.43 3.29 18.22
N SER A 71 -8.46 2.46 18.07
CA SER A 71 -9.36 2.07 19.18
C SER A 71 -8.73 1.03 20.12
N ARG A 72 -7.65 0.36 19.69
CA ARG A 72 -6.91 -0.66 20.45
C ARG A 72 -5.50 -0.13 20.74
N SER A 73 -5.38 0.79 21.68
CA SER A 73 -4.15 1.54 22.02
C SER A 73 -2.97 0.71 22.55
N LYS A 74 -2.77 -0.56 22.13
CA LYS A 74 -1.62 -1.36 22.60
C LYS A 74 -0.92 -2.28 21.58
N GLU A 75 -1.46 -2.61 20.40
CA GLU A 75 -0.77 -3.57 19.50
C GLU A 75 -0.76 -3.23 17.99
N ARG A 76 0.33 -2.56 17.60
CA ARG A 76 1.20 -2.65 16.40
C ARG A 76 0.66 -3.26 15.08
N GLY A 77 0.62 -2.42 14.02
CA GLY A 77 0.72 -2.83 12.61
C GLY A 77 0.33 -1.73 11.58
N LEU A 78 0.83 -1.79 10.34
CA LEU A 78 0.82 -0.80 9.26
C LEU A 78 0.76 -1.53 7.90
N LEU A 79 0.07 -1.06 6.84
CA LEU A 79 -0.01 -1.79 5.57
C LEU A 79 0.55 -1.09 4.35
N VAL A 80 1.11 -1.89 3.44
CA VAL A 80 1.53 -1.52 2.08
C VAL A 80 0.60 -2.22 1.09
N SER A 81 -0.10 -1.49 0.24
CA SER A 81 -0.85 -2.09 -0.87
C SER A 81 -0.04 -2.03 -2.17
N THR A 82 -0.14 -3.07 -3.00
CA THR A 82 0.42 -3.07 -4.35
C THR A 82 -0.68 -3.28 -5.37
N GLY A 83 -0.61 -2.53 -6.47
CA GLY A 83 -1.48 -2.80 -7.61
C GLY A 83 -0.78 -2.80 -8.96
N LEU A 84 -1.26 -3.69 -9.84
CA LEU A 84 -0.92 -3.80 -11.24
C LEU A 84 -1.99 -3.07 -12.05
N LYS A 85 -1.59 -2.08 -12.85
CA LYS A 85 -2.44 -1.50 -13.89
C LYS A 85 -2.02 -2.09 -15.23
N GLY A 86 -2.73 -3.13 -15.68
CA GLY A 86 -2.68 -3.59 -17.06
C GLY A 86 -3.87 -3.01 -17.82
N ASN A 87 -3.61 -2.37 -18.96
CA ASN A 87 -4.63 -2.20 -20.01
C ASN A 87 -4.77 -3.54 -20.72
N ILE A 88 -6.01 -3.95 -20.94
CA ILE A 88 -6.36 -5.06 -21.82
C ILE A 88 -6.75 -4.37 -23.12
N ASP A 89 -5.91 -4.50 -24.14
CA ASP A 89 -6.21 -4.13 -25.52
C ASP A 89 -6.95 -5.31 -26.18
#